data_AF-A0A6I9P344-F1
#
_entry.id   AF-A0A6I9P344-F1
#
_cell.length_a   1.000
_cell.length_b   1.000
_cell.length_c   1.000
_cell.angle_alpha   90.00
_cell.angle_beta   90.00
_cell.angle_gamma   90.00
#
_symmetry.space_group_name_H-M   'P 1'
#
loop_
_entity.id
_entity.type
_entity.pdbx_description
1 polymer ?
#
loop_
_entity_poly.entity_id
_entity_poly.type
_entity_poly.pdbx_seq_one_letter_code
_entity_poly.pdbx_strand_id
1 'polypeptide(L)'
;MVTPQSIFTLFGVYGDVQRVKILYNKKDSALIQLSDGNQAQLAMSHLNGQKVFGKVMRVTLSKHQTVALPREGLDDQLLTKDFSGSPLHRFKKPGSKNFQNIFPPSATLHLSNVRDGVGEDDLRLLFSNSGGTVKAFKFFQ
;
A
#
# COMPACT_ATOMS: atom_id res chain seq x y z
N MET A 1 -6.53 12.12 0.99
CA MET A 1 -6.00 12.31 2.36
C MET A 1 -5.16 11.09 2.72
N VAL A 2 -4.01 11.27 3.37
CA VAL A 2 -3.16 10.14 3.81
C VAL A 2 -3.75 9.55 5.09
N THR A 3 -4.03 8.25 5.06
CA THR A 3 -4.53 7.46 6.20
C THR A 3 -3.69 6.20 6.39
N PRO A 4 -3.69 5.56 7.58
CA PRO A 4 -3.00 4.29 7.79
C PRO A 4 -3.44 3.23 6.78
N GLN A 5 -4.72 3.22 6.41
CA GLN A 5 -5.26 2.32 5.39
C GLN A 5 -4.69 2.58 4.00
N SER A 6 -4.58 3.84 3.58
CA SER A 6 -3.98 4.17 2.27
C SER A 6 -2.51 3.79 2.18
N ILE A 7 -1.76 3.95 3.28
CA ILE A 7 -0.35 3.56 3.39
C ILE A 7 -0.24 2.02 3.37
N PHE A 8 -1.10 1.31 4.11
CA PHE A 8 -1.19 -0.14 4.08
C PHE A 8 -1.40 -0.65 2.65
N THR A 9 -2.35 -0.06 1.91
CA THR A 9 -2.63 -0.46 0.52
C THR A 9 -1.44 -0.21 -0.40
N LEU A 10 -0.76 0.94 -0.28
CA LEU A 10 0.36 1.31 -1.15
C LEU A 10 1.61 0.44 -0.88
N PHE A 11 2.04 0.36 0.38
CA PHE A 11 3.21 -0.43 0.77
C PHE A 11 2.94 -1.93 0.72
N GLY A 12 1.68 -2.34 0.88
CA GLY A 12 1.18 -3.71 0.75
C GLY A 12 1.46 -4.37 -0.59
N VAL A 13 1.72 -3.59 -1.63
CA VAL A 13 2.13 -4.09 -2.96
C VAL A 13 3.54 -4.68 -2.94
N TYR A 14 4.41 -4.17 -2.05
CA TYR A 14 5.83 -4.53 -1.98
C TYR A 14 6.19 -5.37 -0.76
N GLY A 15 5.29 -5.48 0.22
CA GLY A 15 5.48 -6.31 1.40
C GLY A 15 4.26 -6.36 2.30
N ASP A 16 4.24 -7.33 3.19
CA ASP A 16 3.22 -7.48 4.22
C ASP A 16 3.44 -6.46 5.33
N VAL A 17 2.60 -5.42 5.32
CA VAL A 17 2.64 -4.34 6.30
C VAL A 17 2.12 -4.84 7.64
N GLN A 18 2.96 -4.78 8.66
CA GLN A 18 2.62 -5.16 10.04
C GLN A 18 1.97 -4.02 10.78
N ARG A 19 2.53 -2.81 10.70
CA ARG A 19 2.03 -1.64 11.44
C ARG A 19 2.28 -0.36 10.66
N VAL A 20 1.35 0.57 10.78
CA VAL A 20 1.50 1.93 10.25
C VAL A 20 1.25 2.92 11.37
N LYS A 21 2.12 3.92 11.50
CA LYS A 21 1.99 5.03 12.44
C LYS A 21 2.26 6.35 11.75
N ILE A 22 1.23 7.16 11.57
CA ILE A 22 1.38 8.56 11.14
C ILE A 22 1.80 9.37 12.37
N LEU A 23 2.82 10.22 12.24
CA LEU A 23 3.33 10.98 13.37
C LEU A 23 2.38 12.14 13.72
N TYR A 24 1.94 12.21 14.96
CA TYR A 24 1.03 13.26 15.44
C TYR A 24 1.61 14.68 15.23
N ASN A 25 2.85 14.89 15.69
CA ASN A 25 3.57 16.17 15.56
C ASN A 25 4.03 16.49 14.13
N LYS A 26 3.97 15.51 13.22
CA LYS A 26 4.48 15.62 11.86
C LYS A 26 3.61 14.79 10.90
N LYS A 27 2.39 15.29 10.65
CA LYS A 27 1.33 14.58 9.91
C LYS A 27 1.65 14.29 8.43
N ASP A 28 2.76 14.82 7.90
CA ASP A 28 3.30 14.49 6.58
C ASP A 28 4.29 13.31 6.59
N SER A 29 4.54 12.73 7.77
CA SER A 29 5.51 11.65 7.99
C SER A 29 4.84 10.46 8.67
N ALA A 30 5.26 9.26 8.29
CA ALA A 30 4.76 8.01 8.86
C ALA A 30 5.90 6.99 9.04
N LEU A 31 5.74 6.11 10.02
CA LEU A 31 6.53 4.90 10.21
C LEU A 31 5.73 3.70 9.74
N ILE A 32 6.39 2.81 9.01
CA ILE A 32 5.79 1.63 8.40
C ILE A 32 6.68 0.45 8.74
N GLN A 33 6.13 -0.52 9.45
CA GLN A 33 6.82 -1.77 9.75
C GLN A 33 6.34 -2.82 8.74
N LEU A 34 7.26 -3.35 7.93
CA LEU A 34 7.01 -4.52 7.09
C LEU A 34 7.46 -5.79 7.81
N SER A 35 7.09 -6.96 7.27
CA SER A 35 7.44 -8.26 7.85
C SER A 35 8.94 -8.50 7.98
N ASP A 36 9.73 -8.04 7.02
CA ASP A 36 11.18 -8.23 6.99
C ASP A 36 11.92 -7.07 6.29
N GLY A 37 13.25 -7.08 6.41
CA GLY A 37 14.12 -6.05 5.84
C GLY A 37 14.19 -6.06 4.31
N ASN A 38 14.01 -7.20 3.65
CA ASN A 38 14.04 -7.30 2.19
C ASN A 38 12.81 -6.61 1.60
N GLN A 39 11.64 -6.84 2.17
CA GLN A 39 10.41 -6.16 1.80
C GLN A 39 10.52 -4.65 2.04
N ALA A 40 11.17 -4.22 3.13
CA ALA A 40 11.39 -2.80 3.42
C ALA A 40 12.30 -2.14 2.38
N GLN A 41 13.38 -2.82 1.99
CA GLN A 41 14.27 -2.36 0.92
C GLN A 41 13.56 -2.30 -0.43
N LEU A 42 12.74 -3.30 -0.76
CA LEU A 42 11.98 -3.35 -2.01
C LEU A 42 10.92 -2.25 -2.10
N ALA A 43 10.18 -2.04 -1.02
CA ALA A 43 9.24 -0.92 -0.94
C ALA A 43 9.96 0.41 -1.10
N MET A 44 11.11 0.59 -0.46
CA MET A 44 11.92 1.81 -0.59
C MET A 44 12.42 2.03 -2.02
N SER A 45 12.96 0.99 -2.68
CA SER A 45 13.53 1.11 -4.02
C SER A 45 12.50 1.50 -5.08
N HIS A 46 11.25 1.04 -4.93
CA HIS A 46 10.18 1.35 -5.89
C HIS A 46 9.40 2.61 -5.55
N LEU A 47 9.22 2.95 -4.27
CA LEU A 47 8.35 4.04 -3.84
C LEU A 47 9.09 5.35 -3.53
N ASN A 48 10.40 5.33 -3.27
CA ASN A 48 11.14 6.56 -3.02
C ASN A 48 11.16 7.44 -4.29
N GLY A 49 10.80 8.72 -4.14
CA GLY A 49 10.71 9.67 -5.26
C GLY A 49 9.40 9.59 -6.06
N GLN A 50 8.49 8.66 -5.75
CA GLN A 50 7.20 8.57 -6.42
C GLN A 50 6.25 9.67 -5.98
N LYS A 51 5.44 10.16 -6.91
CA LYS A 51 4.41 11.17 -6.62
C LYS A 51 3.12 10.50 -6.17
N VAL A 52 2.70 10.76 -4.93
CA VAL A 52 1.48 10.21 -4.33
C VAL A 52 0.67 11.37 -3.75
N PHE A 53 -0.64 11.42 -4.04
CA PHE A 53 -1.54 12.50 -3.62
C PHE A 53 -1.00 13.91 -3.92
N GLY A 54 -0.34 14.08 -5.07
CA GLY A 54 0.21 15.36 -5.50
C GLY A 54 1.60 15.71 -4.95
N LYS A 55 2.16 14.92 -4.02
CA LYS A 55 3.47 15.18 -3.39
C LYS A 55 4.48 14.08 -3.71
N VAL A 56 5.75 14.47 -3.86
CA VAL A 56 6.86 13.51 -4.00
C VAL A 56 7.12 12.89 -2.62
N MET A 57 7.00 11.57 -2.53
CA MET A 57 7.24 10.83 -1.30
C MET A 57 8.74 10.54 -1.14
N ARG A 58 9.26 10.78 0.07
CA ARG A 58 10.60 10.34 0.47
C ARG A 58 10.47 9.11 1.35
N VAL A 59 11.13 8.01 0.95
CA VAL A 59 11.13 6.75 1.70
C VAL A 59 12.58 6.43 2.08
N THR A 60 12.81 6.16 3.36
CA THR A 60 14.12 5.81 3.92
C THR A 60 13.95 4.72 4.98
N LEU A 61 14.97 3.89 5.17
CA LEU A 61 14.98 2.93 6.28
C LEU A 61 14.96 3.65 7.62
N SER A 62 14.09 3.19 8.52
CA SER A 62 13.96 3.73 9.87
C SER A 62 15.07 3.20 10.78
N LYS A 63 15.51 4.04 11.74
CA LYS A 63 16.35 3.59 12.86
C LYS A 63 15.57 2.79 13.92
N HIS A 64 14.24 2.84 13.88
CA HIS A 64 13.38 2.10 14.80
C HIS A 64 13.11 0.70 14.25
N GLN A 65 13.42 -0.32 15.05
CA GLN A 65 13.17 -1.71 14.67
C GLN A 65 11.68 -2.07 14.65
N THR A 66 10.89 -1.46 15.53
CA THR A 66 9.44 -1.72 15.65
C THR A 66 8.64 -0.43 15.74
N VAL A 67 7.40 -0.48 15.25
CA VAL A 67 6.42 0.60 15.42
C VAL A 67 5.63 0.32 16.69
N ALA A 68 5.70 1.26 17.64
CA ALA A 68 4.94 1.19 18.89
C ALA A 68 3.46 1.50 18.65
N LEU A 69 2.59 0.66 19.22
CA LEU A 69 1.14 0.89 19.23
C LEU A 69 0.77 1.92 20.31
N PRO A 70 -0.28 2.72 20.09
CA PRO A 70 -0.79 3.64 21.10
C PRO A 70 -1.31 2.84 22.30
N ARG A 71 -1.18 3.42 23.49
CA ARG A 71 -1.85 2.88 24.69
C ARG A 71 -3.36 3.06 24.53
N GLU A 72 -4.14 2.16 25.12
CA GLU A 72 -5.60 2.27 25.10
C GLU A 72 -6.06 3.61 25.71
N GLY A 73 -7.04 4.28 25.09
CA GLY A 73 -7.62 5.53 25.58
C GLY A 73 -6.97 6.84 25.09
N LEU A 74 -6.09 6.81 24.08
CA LEU A 74 -5.47 8.00 23.48
C LEU A 74 -6.08 8.36 22.11
N ASP A 75 -6.19 9.66 21.81
CA ASP A 75 -6.69 10.19 20.53
C ASP A 75 -5.87 9.75 19.29
N ASP A 76 -4.63 9.30 19.51
CA ASP A 76 -3.71 8.82 18.47
C ASP A 76 -4.07 7.44 17.89
N GLN A 77 -5.13 6.79 18.41
CA GLN A 77 -5.61 5.50 17.91
C GLN A 77 -5.97 5.54 16.41
N LEU A 78 -6.40 6.69 15.88
CA LEU A 78 -6.71 6.82 14.46
C LEU A 78 -5.47 6.98 13.57
N LEU A 79 -4.32 7.35 14.15
CA LEU A 79 -3.06 7.57 13.43
C LEU A 79 -2.17 6.33 13.40
N THR A 80 -2.43 5.34 14.27
CA THR A 80 -1.65 4.10 14.34
C THR A 80 -2.57 2.89 14.19
N LYS A 81 -2.22 1.97 13.29
CA LYS A 81 -3.01 0.76 13.05
C LYS A 81 -2.11 -0.47 12.94
N ASP A 82 -2.52 -1.55 13.62
CA ASP A 82 -1.93 -2.88 13.48
C ASP A 82 -2.63 -3.64 12.34
N PHE A 83 -1.82 -4.23 11.46
CA PHE A 83 -2.22 -4.98 10.28
C PHE A 83 -1.61 -6.39 10.26
N SER A 84 -0.90 -6.82 11.31
CA SER A 84 -0.23 -8.13 11.38
C SER A 84 -1.18 -9.31 11.06
N GLY A 85 -2.42 -9.22 11.54
CA GLY A 85 -3.49 -10.19 11.27
C GLY A 85 -4.23 -10.01 9.94
N SER A 86 -3.84 -9.08 9.08
CA SER A 86 -4.63 -8.73 7.89
C SER A 86 -4.77 -9.92 6.93
N PRO A 87 -6.00 -10.22 6.45
CA PRO A 87 -6.23 -11.21 5.40
C PRO A 87 -5.82 -10.68 4.00
N LEU A 88 -5.52 -9.39 3.88
CA LEU A 88 -5.15 -8.73 2.63
C LEU A 88 -3.63 -8.77 2.36
N HIS A 89 -2.86 -9.43 3.22
CA HIS A 89 -1.43 -9.67 3.02
C HIS A 89 -1.19 -10.57 1.79
N ARG A 90 -0.24 -10.17 0.96
CA ARG A 90 0.03 -10.80 -0.34
C ARG A 90 1.16 -11.82 -0.27
N PHE A 91 2.00 -11.77 0.76
CA PHE A 91 3.25 -12.51 0.83
C PHE A 91 3.30 -13.59 1.94
N LYS A 92 2.18 -13.80 2.66
CA LYS A 92 2.05 -14.82 3.72
C LYS A 92 2.30 -16.26 3.28
N LYS A 93 1.99 -16.61 2.04
CA LYS A 93 2.11 -17.99 1.54
C LYS A 93 3.50 -18.20 0.91
N PRO A 94 4.36 -19.08 1.46
CA PRO A 94 5.62 -19.44 0.83
C PRO A 94 5.40 -19.97 -0.59
N GLY A 95 6.26 -19.57 -1.53
CA GLY A 95 6.13 -19.96 -2.94
C GLY A 95 4.95 -19.31 -3.68
N SER A 96 4.29 -18.30 -3.10
CA SER A 96 3.27 -17.54 -3.80
C SER A 96 3.83 -16.89 -5.07
N LYS A 97 3.06 -16.95 -6.16
CA LYS A 97 3.37 -16.22 -7.41
C LYS A 97 3.48 -14.71 -7.19
N ASN A 98 2.94 -14.18 -6.09
CA ASN A 98 3.04 -12.76 -5.77
C ASN A 98 4.49 -12.28 -5.64
N PHE A 99 5.40 -13.11 -5.13
CA PHE A 99 6.83 -12.76 -5.06
C PHE A 99 7.49 -12.60 -6.43
N GLN A 100 6.94 -13.25 -7.47
CA GLN A 100 7.42 -13.16 -8.85
C GLN A 100 6.78 -11.98 -9.61
N ASN A 101 5.72 -11.38 -9.06
CA ASN A 101 4.89 -10.36 -9.71
C ASN A 101 5.00 -8.99 -9.03
N ILE A 102 6.19 -8.66 -8.51
CA ILE A 102 6.47 -7.34 -7.93
C ILE A 102 7.11 -6.47 -9.01
N PHE A 103 6.45 -5.37 -9.38
CA PHE A 103 6.87 -4.48 -10.45
C PHE A 103 6.98 -3.02 -9.98
N PRO A 104 7.80 -2.19 -10.65
CA PRO A 104 7.78 -0.75 -10.45
C PRO A 104 6.39 -0.15 -10.71
N PRO A 105 6.05 1.00 -10.09
CA PRO A 105 4.82 1.72 -10.41
C PRO A 105 4.73 2.01 -11.91
N SER A 106 3.57 1.75 -12.51
CA SER A 106 3.36 1.93 -13.94
C SER A 106 1.95 2.44 -14.23
N ALA A 107 1.76 3.05 -15.41
CA ALA A 107 0.45 3.48 -15.89
C ALA A 107 -0.46 2.30 -16.30
N THR A 108 0.10 1.11 -16.49
CA THR A 108 -0.64 -0.10 -16.82
C THR A 108 -0.85 -0.93 -15.56
N LEU A 109 -2.12 -1.18 -15.21
CA LEU A 109 -2.48 -1.96 -14.03
C LEU A 109 -2.99 -3.34 -14.44
N HIS A 110 -2.52 -4.37 -13.75
CA HIS A 110 -3.07 -5.71 -13.84
C HIS A 110 -4.13 -5.89 -12.75
N LEU A 111 -5.38 -6.15 -13.15
CA LEU A 111 -6.49 -6.41 -12.24
C LEU A 111 -6.81 -7.90 -12.24
N SER A 112 -7.12 -8.44 -11.06
CA SER A 112 -7.52 -9.83 -10.86
C SER A 112 -8.64 -9.87 -9.83
N ASN A 113 -9.31 -11.03 -9.72
CA ASN A 113 -10.43 -11.21 -8.78
C ASN A 113 -11.60 -10.25 -9.05
N VAL A 114 -11.86 -9.99 -10.34
CA VAL A 114 -13.05 -9.26 -10.81
C VAL A 114 -14.24 -10.22 -10.72
N ARG A 115 -15.34 -9.78 -10.08
CA ARG A 115 -16.55 -10.60 -9.92
C ARG A 115 -17.26 -10.76 -11.26
N ASP A 116 -17.97 -11.87 -11.42
CA ASP A 116 -18.85 -12.09 -12.56
C ASP A 116 -19.87 -10.96 -12.68
N GLY A 117 -20.11 -10.51 -13.92
CA GLY A 117 -21.02 -9.41 -14.24
C GLY A 117 -20.42 -8.02 -14.13
N VAL A 118 -19.18 -7.85 -13.63
CA VAL A 118 -18.47 -6.55 -13.69
C VAL A 118 -17.84 -6.37 -15.07
N GLY A 119 -18.35 -5.41 -15.83
CA GLY A 119 -17.92 -5.12 -17.19
C GLY A 119 -16.80 -4.07 -17.28
N GLU A 120 -16.37 -3.80 -18.51
CA GLU A 120 -15.40 -2.74 -18.80
C GLU A 120 -15.89 -1.37 -18.33
N ASP A 121 -17.17 -1.04 -18.58
CA ASP A 121 -17.75 0.26 -18.22
C ASP A 121 -17.75 0.50 -16.71
N ASP A 122 -18.03 -0.53 -15.92
CA ASP A 122 -17.97 -0.46 -14.45
C ASP A 122 -16.55 -0.14 -13.96
N LEU A 123 -15.54 -0.80 -14.56
CA LEU A 123 -14.14 -0.58 -14.21
C LEU A 123 -13.66 0.80 -14.67
N ARG A 124 -14.08 1.25 -15.87
CA ARG A 124 -13.80 2.61 -16.36
C ARG A 124 -14.39 3.67 -15.44
N LEU A 125 -15.63 3.47 -15.00
CA LEU A 125 -16.29 4.36 -14.04
C LEU A 125 -15.54 4.37 -12.70
N LEU A 126 -15.14 3.20 -12.20
CA LEU A 126 -14.37 3.06 -10.96
C LEU A 126 -13.06 3.87 -11.01
N PHE A 127 -12.28 3.73 -12.08
CA PHE A 127 -11.03 4.50 -12.22
C PHE A 127 -11.29 6.00 -12.41
N SER A 128 -12.35 6.37 -13.11
CA SER A 128 -12.73 7.77 -13.30
C SER A 128 -13.09 8.45 -11.98
N ASN A 129 -13.85 7.76 -11.12
CA ASN A 129 -14.20 8.22 -9.77
C ASN A 129 -12.98 8.39 -8.86
N SER A 130 -11.86 7.73 -9.16
CA SER A 130 -10.58 7.91 -8.47
C SER A 130 -9.76 9.11 -8.96
N GLY A 131 -10.26 9.84 -9.97
CA GLY A 131 -9.58 10.95 -10.63
C GLY A 131 -8.64 10.52 -11.77
N GLY A 132 -8.70 9.26 -12.20
CA GLY A 132 -7.93 8.72 -13.31
C GLY A 132 -8.68 8.82 -14.65
N THR A 133 -7.98 8.54 -15.75
CA THR A 133 -8.60 8.37 -17.08
C THR A 133 -8.10 7.08 -17.69
N VAL A 134 -9.02 6.17 -18.02
CA VAL A 134 -8.67 4.86 -18.61
C VAL A 134 -8.40 5.01 -20.10
N LYS A 135 -7.12 4.94 -20.49
CA LYS A 135 -6.69 5.07 -21.89
C LYS A 135 -6.88 3.80 -22.72
N ALA A 136 -6.71 2.64 -22.10
CA ALA A 136 -6.86 1.34 -22.75
C ALA A 136 -7.37 0.32 -21.73
N PHE A 137 -8.06 -0.71 -22.21
CA PHE A 137 -8.59 -1.80 -21.40
C PHE A 137 -8.51 -3.10 -22.18
N LYS A 138 -8.23 -4.21 -21.50
CA LYS A 138 -8.19 -5.55 -22.09
C LYS A 138 -8.49 -6.60 -21.03
N PHE A 139 -9.54 -7.39 -21.24
CA PHE A 139 -9.70 -8.67 -20.54
C PHE A 139 -8.77 -9.71 -21.14
N PHE A 140 -8.17 -10.54 -20.28
CA PHE A 140 -7.50 -11.75 -20.71
C PHE A 140 -8.56 -12.86 -20.78
N GLN A 141 -8.70 -13.47 -21.97
CA GLN A 141 -9.43 -14.73 -22.14
C GLN A 141 -8.62 -15.90 -21.61
#